data_AF-A0A5B0IUC8-F1
#
_entry.id   AF-A0A5B0IUC8-F1
#
_cell.length_a   1.000
_cell.length_b   1.000
_cell.length_c   1.000
_cell.angle_alpha   90.00
_cell.angle_beta   90.00
_cell.angle_gamma   90.00
#
_symmetry.space_group_name_H-M   'P 1'
#
loop_
_entity.id
_entity.type
_entity.pdbx_description
1 polymer ?
#
loop_
_entity_poly.entity_id
_entity_poly.type
_entity_poly.pdbx_seq_one_letter_code
_entity_poly.pdbx_strand_id
1 'polypeptide(L)'
;MPVPCGLRSRLPALALGTAAVHGGILHLDDEPVVVRRLVDTRVPARSPLPRTGLRPVPGLPAEVTPGAVAGLVGRGEGLTPLGDDVLCGWLALHRSAGVATPEVDAAVLAHLHRTTLLSAELLRCALRGEVVPQFAALVTALGTAAEPAARAALTAVGHTSGTAMVHGAALALSALHTEGVAA
;
A
#
# COMPACT_ATOMS: atom_id res chain seq x y z
N MET A 1 -4.12 8.14 -16.76
CA MET A 1 -4.33 8.91 -15.51
C MET A 1 -2.96 9.21 -14.92
N PRO A 2 -2.61 10.46 -14.59
CA PRO A 2 -1.34 10.72 -13.90
C PRO A 2 -1.34 9.97 -12.58
N VAL A 3 -0.28 9.20 -12.33
CA VAL A 3 -0.04 8.56 -11.02
C VAL A 3 0.16 9.71 -10.04
N PRO A 4 -0.71 9.90 -9.03
CA PRO A 4 -0.54 10.99 -8.09
C PRO A 4 0.63 10.62 -7.18
N CYS A 5 1.85 10.97 -7.57
CA CYS A 5 2.97 11.00 -6.66
C CYS A 5 2.71 12.14 -5.68
N GLY A 6 2.38 11.80 -4.44
CA GLY A 6 2.35 12.77 -3.35
C GLY A 6 3.71 13.47 -3.26
N LEU A 7 3.70 14.74 -2.88
CA LEU A 7 4.92 15.51 -2.74
C LEU A 7 5.55 15.16 -1.38
N ARG A 8 6.56 14.28 -1.41
CA ARG A 8 7.35 13.91 -0.23
C ARG A 8 8.70 14.62 -0.32
N SER A 9 8.92 15.59 0.57
CA SER A 9 10.24 16.20 0.70
C SER A 9 11.24 15.21 1.30
N ARG A 10 12.47 15.19 0.78
CA ARG A 10 13.62 14.47 1.38
C ARG A 10 14.41 15.34 2.35
N LEU A 11 14.04 16.61 2.48
CA LEU A 11 14.69 17.52 3.42
C LEU A 11 14.24 17.17 4.85
N PRO A 12 15.14 17.23 5.85
CA PRO A 12 14.80 17.00 7.25
C PRO A 12 13.79 18.04 7.77
N ALA A 13 13.79 19.24 7.17
CA ALA A 13 12.79 20.27 7.32
C ALA A 13 12.67 21.03 5.99
N LEU A 14 11.45 21.43 5.63
CA LEU A 14 11.26 22.53 4.69
C LEU A 14 11.42 23.81 5.52
N ALA A 15 12.32 24.71 5.12
CA ALA A 15 12.53 25.99 5.79
C ALA A 15 11.38 26.97 5.50
N LEU A 16 10.17 26.56 5.89
CA LEU A 16 8.94 27.32 5.78
C LEU A 16 8.66 27.92 7.14
N GLY A 17 8.32 29.20 7.18
CA GLY A 17 7.81 29.86 8.37
C GLY A 17 6.39 29.40 8.70
N THR A 18 5.54 29.23 7.69
CA THR A 18 4.15 28.80 7.87
C THR A 18 3.67 27.84 6.77
N ALA A 19 2.80 26.90 7.14
CA ALA A 19 2.05 26.09 6.19
C ALA A 19 0.58 26.08 6.62
N ALA A 20 -0.31 26.58 5.76
CA ALA A 20 -1.72 26.70 6.10
C ALA A 20 -2.62 26.43 4.90
N VAL A 21 -3.78 25.80 5.13
CA VAL A 21 -4.79 25.58 4.09
C VAL A 21 -5.92 26.59 4.31
N HIS A 22 -6.04 27.54 3.40
CA HIS A 22 -7.09 28.56 3.39
C HIS A 22 -7.82 28.53 2.05
N GLY A 23 -9.15 28.39 2.06
CA GLY A 23 -9.95 28.39 0.82
C GLY A 23 -9.57 27.31 -0.21
N GLY A 24 -9.01 26.17 0.23
CA GLY A 24 -8.54 25.10 -0.67
C GLY A 24 -7.17 25.32 -1.31
N ILE A 25 -6.43 26.34 -0.86
CA ILE A 25 -5.05 26.63 -1.28
C ILE A 25 -4.14 26.33 -0.09
N LEU A 26 -3.11 25.51 -0.32
CA LEU A 26 -2.01 25.31 0.61
C LEU A 26 -1.02 26.46 0.41
N HIS A 27 -0.94 27.34 1.39
CA HIS A 27 0.07 28.38 1.44
C HIS A 27 1.32 27.80 2.11
N LEU A 28 2.45 27.84 1.41
CA LEU A 28 3.77 27.57 1.96
C LEU A 28 4.46 28.93 2.04
N ASP A 29 4.50 29.52 3.23
CA ASP A 29 4.74 30.96 3.40
C ASP A 29 3.75 31.79 2.57
N ASP A 30 4.23 32.73 1.76
CA ASP A 30 3.39 33.56 0.89
C ASP A 30 3.09 32.90 -0.47
N GLU A 31 3.62 31.71 -0.75
CA GLU A 31 3.46 31.03 -2.03
C GLU A 31 2.20 30.13 -2.06
N PRO A 32 1.22 30.42 -2.93
CA PRO A 32 -0.02 29.66 -3.00
C PRO A 32 0.14 28.40 -3.87
N VAL A 33 -0.10 27.24 -3.27
CA VAL A 33 -0.19 25.94 -3.95
C VAL A 33 -1.64 25.50 -4.00
N VAL A 34 -2.22 25.41 -5.19
CA VAL A 34 -3.61 24.96 -5.35
C VAL A 34 -3.73 23.48 -4.98
N VAL A 35 -4.41 23.17 -3.88
CA VAL A 35 -4.69 21.78 -3.47
C VAL A 35 -5.92 21.30 -4.21
N ARG A 36 -5.70 20.50 -5.26
CA ARG A 36 -6.80 19.88 -6.02
C ARG A 36 -7.46 18.74 -5.27
N ARG A 37 -6.72 18.05 -4.39
CA ARG A 37 -7.21 16.90 -3.63
C ARG A 37 -6.37 16.69 -2.38
N LEU A 38 -7.03 16.58 -1.22
CA LEU A 38 -6.43 16.13 0.02
C LEU A 38 -6.89 14.70 0.29
N VAL A 39 -5.95 13.80 0.60
CA VAL A 39 -6.24 12.38 0.86
C VAL A 39 -5.41 11.92 2.05
N ASP A 40 -6.04 11.26 3.02
CA ASP A 40 -5.30 10.45 3.97
C ASP A 40 -4.79 9.18 3.28
N THR A 41 -3.49 8.97 3.34
CA THR A 41 -2.84 7.80 2.74
C THR A 41 -2.69 6.65 3.72
N ARG A 42 -2.96 6.86 5.02
CA ARG A 42 -2.84 5.79 6.00
C ARG A 42 -3.87 4.70 5.73
N VAL A 43 -3.40 3.45 5.76
CA VAL A 43 -4.29 2.31 5.76
C VAL A 43 -5.13 2.36 7.05
N PRO A 44 -6.45 2.15 6.97
CA PRO A 44 -7.30 2.14 8.15
C PRO A 44 -6.84 1.06 9.14
N ALA A 45 -6.77 1.39 10.42
CA ALA A 45 -6.53 0.40 11.46
C ALA A 45 -7.77 -0.51 11.60
N ARG A 46 -7.59 -1.82 11.40
CA ARG A 46 -8.64 -2.84 11.52
C ARG A 46 -8.13 -4.04 12.29
N SER A 47 -8.63 -4.23 13.51
CA SER A 47 -8.45 -5.44 14.29
C SER A 47 -9.73 -5.72 15.10
N PRO A 48 -10.35 -6.91 14.97
CA PRO A 48 -9.95 -8.01 14.11
C PRO A 48 -10.23 -7.73 12.62
N LEU A 49 -9.43 -8.35 11.74
CA LEU A 49 -9.77 -8.49 10.32
C LEU A 49 -10.78 -9.64 10.13
N PRO A 50 -11.66 -9.57 9.12
CA PRO A 50 -12.67 -10.61 8.88
C PRO A 50 -12.06 -11.92 8.38
N ARG A 51 -12.62 -13.06 8.80
CA ARG A 51 -12.16 -14.40 8.40
C ARG A 51 -12.18 -14.71 6.90
N THR A 52 -13.01 -13.98 6.17
CA THR A 52 -13.32 -14.25 4.76
C THR A 52 -13.43 -12.94 3.98
N GLY A 53 -13.19 -13.00 2.68
CA GLY A 53 -13.47 -11.90 1.74
C GLY A 53 -12.48 -11.88 0.58
N LEU A 54 -11.19 -11.95 0.90
CA LEU A 54 -10.12 -12.01 -0.09
C LEU A 54 -9.67 -13.44 -0.36
N ARG A 55 -9.36 -13.74 -1.63
CA ARG A 55 -8.82 -15.03 -2.06
C ARG A 55 -7.55 -14.81 -2.87
N PRO A 56 -6.49 -15.60 -2.66
CA PRO A 56 -5.31 -15.56 -3.51
C PRO A 56 -5.67 -15.81 -4.97
N VAL A 57 -5.01 -15.10 -5.88
CA VAL A 57 -5.23 -15.24 -7.32
C VAL A 57 -4.32 -16.34 -7.85
N PRO A 58 -4.85 -17.35 -8.58
CA PRO A 58 -4.03 -18.40 -9.19
C PRO A 58 -2.96 -17.84 -10.13
N GLY A 59 -1.76 -18.46 -10.13
CA GLY A 59 -0.64 -18.06 -10.99
C GLY A 59 0.20 -16.89 -10.46
N LEU A 60 -0.22 -16.28 -9.34
CA LEU A 60 0.58 -15.30 -8.61
C LEU A 60 1.35 -15.97 -7.44
N PRO A 61 2.34 -15.30 -6.82
CA PRO A 61 3.14 -15.89 -5.74
C PRO A 61 2.31 -16.50 -4.61
N ALA A 62 2.65 -17.70 -4.16
CA ALA A 62 1.83 -18.42 -3.19
C ALA A 62 1.95 -17.90 -1.75
N GLU A 63 3.06 -17.23 -1.42
CA GLU A 63 3.35 -16.75 -0.07
C GLU A 63 4.30 -15.54 -0.10
N VAL A 64 4.33 -14.80 1.01
CA VAL A 64 5.33 -13.77 1.29
C VAL A 64 6.02 -14.15 2.59
N THR A 65 7.25 -14.64 2.46
CA THR A 65 8.15 -14.96 3.57
C THR A 65 9.44 -14.17 3.40
N PRO A 66 10.27 -13.99 4.46
CA PRO A 66 11.54 -13.27 4.33
C PRO A 66 12.43 -13.82 3.21
N GLY A 67 12.48 -15.15 3.04
CA GLY A 67 13.25 -15.82 1.99
C GLY A 67 12.68 -15.61 0.57
N ALA A 68 11.37 -15.40 0.43
CA ALA A 68 10.72 -15.18 -0.86
C ALA A 68 10.88 -13.75 -1.38
N VAL A 69 11.13 -12.75 -0.51
CA VAL A 69 11.19 -11.32 -0.89
C VAL A 69 12.20 -11.05 -2.00
N ALA A 70 13.38 -11.69 -1.95
CA ALA A 70 14.39 -11.54 -3.00
C ALA A 70 13.90 -11.98 -4.39
N GLY A 71 12.96 -12.93 -4.46
CA GLY A 71 12.34 -13.36 -5.72
C GLY A 71 11.14 -12.52 -6.15
N LEU A 72 10.66 -11.61 -5.28
CA LEU A 72 9.50 -10.77 -5.52
C LEU A 72 9.89 -9.35 -5.92
N VAL A 73 10.88 -8.75 -5.26
CA VAL A 73 11.23 -7.35 -5.52
C VAL A 73 11.72 -7.17 -6.96
N GLY A 74 11.05 -6.29 -7.70
CA GLY A 74 11.30 -6.02 -9.11
C GLY A 74 10.80 -7.10 -10.07
N ARG A 75 10.07 -8.12 -9.60
CA ARG A 75 9.53 -9.19 -10.46
C ARG A 75 8.30 -8.71 -11.21
N GLY A 76 8.39 -8.66 -12.54
CA GLY A 76 7.29 -8.28 -13.44
C GLY A 76 7.65 -7.07 -14.30
N GLU A 77 6.81 -6.76 -15.27
CA GLU A 77 7.03 -5.66 -16.21
C GLU A 77 6.45 -4.33 -15.69
N GLY A 78 6.90 -3.21 -16.27
CA GLY A 78 6.35 -1.88 -16.02
C GLY A 78 6.99 -1.13 -14.84
N LEU A 79 6.40 0.03 -14.52
CA LEU A 79 6.91 0.90 -13.46
C LEU A 79 6.60 0.38 -12.05
N THR A 80 5.58 -0.45 -11.91
CA THR A 80 5.16 -1.11 -10.68
C THR A 80 5.13 -2.62 -10.95
N PRO A 81 6.29 -3.30 -10.84
CA PRO A 81 6.37 -4.74 -11.05
C PRO A 81 5.39 -5.49 -10.16
N LEU A 82 4.78 -6.54 -10.72
CA LEU A 82 3.76 -7.34 -10.05
C LEU A 82 4.17 -7.80 -8.64
N GLY A 83 5.42 -8.25 -8.47
CA GLY A 83 5.92 -8.72 -7.18
C GLY A 83 5.97 -7.62 -6.13
N ASP A 84 6.23 -6.37 -6.52
CA ASP A 84 6.21 -5.24 -5.59
C ASP A 84 4.79 -4.86 -5.19
N ASP A 85 3.84 -4.93 -6.12
CA ASP A 85 2.43 -4.69 -5.82
C ASP A 85 1.86 -5.74 -4.86
N VAL A 86 2.27 -7.02 -5.00
CA VAL A 86 1.97 -8.09 -4.04
C VAL A 86 2.55 -7.75 -2.66
N LEU A 87 3.81 -7.35 -2.59
CA LEU A 87 4.45 -6.95 -1.33
C LEU A 87 3.75 -5.74 -0.70
N CYS A 88 3.36 -4.73 -1.50
CA CYS A 88 2.63 -3.57 -1.01
C CYS A 88 1.30 -3.96 -0.36
N GLY A 89 0.50 -4.82 -1.03
CA GLY A 89 -0.77 -5.29 -0.49
C GLY A 89 -0.60 -6.13 0.78
N TRP A 90 0.42 -6.98 0.82
CA TRP A 90 0.72 -7.82 1.98
C TRP A 90 1.15 -7.00 3.19
N LEU A 91 2.10 -6.07 3.01
CA LEU A 91 2.58 -5.18 4.07
C LEU A 91 1.45 -4.28 4.58
N ALA A 92 0.69 -3.67 3.68
CA ALA A 92 -0.39 -2.76 4.06
C ALA A 92 -1.44 -3.43 4.94
N LEU A 93 -1.80 -4.69 4.67
CA LEU A 93 -2.79 -5.39 5.51
C LEU A 93 -2.23 -5.75 6.89
N HIS A 94 -0.94 -6.11 7.01
CA HIS A 94 -0.29 -6.26 8.32
C HIS A 94 -0.27 -4.94 9.11
N ARG A 95 0.00 -3.82 8.45
CA ARG A 95 -0.05 -2.48 9.07
C ARG A 95 -1.47 -2.11 9.50
N SER A 96 -2.48 -2.46 8.72
CA SER A 96 -3.90 -2.33 9.09
C SER A 96 -4.24 -3.14 10.34
N ALA A 97 -3.74 -4.37 10.45
CA ALA A 97 -3.93 -5.25 11.60
C ALA A 97 -3.10 -4.86 12.84
N GLY A 98 -2.16 -3.91 12.69
CA GLY A 98 -1.23 -3.54 13.77
C GLY A 98 -0.14 -4.59 14.04
N VAL A 99 0.13 -5.50 13.10
CA VAL A 99 1.09 -6.61 13.27
C VAL A 99 2.41 -6.28 12.60
N ALA A 100 3.50 -6.21 13.35
CA ALA A 100 4.84 -5.96 12.82
C ALA A 100 5.39 -7.15 12.02
N THR A 101 6.18 -6.89 10.97
CA THR A 101 6.77 -7.93 10.10
C THR A 101 8.27 -7.69 9.91
N PRO A 102 9.07 -7.61 10.99
CA PRO A 102 10.43 -7.07 10.94
C PRO A 102 11.37 -7.78 9.96
N GLU A 103 11.25 -9.10 9.82
CA GLU A 103 12.09 -9.87 8.91
C GLU A 103 11.75 -9.61 7.43
N VAL A 104 10.47 -9.49 7.10
CA VAL A 104 10.01 -9.12 5.75
C VAL A 104 10.36 -7.66 5.47
N ASP A 105 10.18 -6.77 6.44
CA ASP A 105 10.49 -5.35 6.31
C ASP A 105 11.99 -5.16 6.00
N ALA A 106 12.87 -5.85 6.73
CA ALA A 106 14.31 -5.86 6.49
C ALA A 106 14.68 -6.41 5.11
N ALA A 107 14.07 -7.54 4.71
CA ALA A 107 14.31 -8.13 3.40
C ALA A 107 13.87 -7.22 2.25
N VAL A 108 12.73 -6.53 2.38
CA VAL A 108 12.24 -5.58 1.38
C VAL A 108 13.22 -4.42 1.23
N LEU A 109 13.65 -3.81 2.35
CA LEU A 109 14.60 -2.71 2.37
C LEU A 109 15.94 -3.08 1.72
N ALA A 110 16.44 -4.30 1.96
CA ALA A 110 17.69 -4.79 1.39
C ALA A 110 17.63 -4.94 -0.14
N HIS A 111 16.43 -5.15 -0.72
CA HIS A 111 16.26 -5.44 -2.14
C HIS A 111 15.67 -4.29 -2.97
N LEU A 112 15.39 -3.11 -2.39
CA LEU A 112 14.78 -1.99 -3.12
C LEU A 112 15.56 -1.53 -4.36
N HIS A 113 16.87 -1.79 -4.41
CA HIS A 113 17.72 -1.48 -5.58
C HIS A 113 17.39 -2.33 -6.83
N ARG A 114 16.59 -3.38 -6.68
CA ARG A 114 16.23 -4.32 -7.75
C ARG A 114 14.95 -3.94 -8.49
N THR A 115 14.26 -2.89 -8.05
CA THR A 115 13.04 -2.41 -8.69
C THR A 115 13.18 -0.96 -9.17
N THR A 116 12.16 -0.43 -9.80
CA THR A 116 12.11 0.96 -10.26
C THR A 116 12.09 1.93 -9.08
N LEU A 117 12.52 3.17 -9.30
CA LEU A 117 12.47 4.21 -8.28
C LEU A 117 11.04 4.43 -7.75
N LEU A 118 10.04 4.40 -8.64
CA LEU A 118 8.64 4.55 -8.27
C LEU A 118 8.20 3.44 -7.32
N SER A 119 8.43 2.19 -7.72
CA SER A 119 8.00 1.02 -6.95
C SER A 119 8.74 0.91 -5.61
N ALA A 120 10.04 1.25 -5.58
CA ALA A 120 10.81 1.33 -4.34
C ALA A 120 10.21 2.34 -3.36
N GLU A 121 9.72 3.49 -3.83
CA GLU A 121 9.03 4.45 -2.96
C GLU A 121 7.66 3.93 -2.50
N LEU A 122 6.89 3.24 -3.36
CA LEU A 122 5.62 2.63 -2.98
C LEU A 122 5.80 1.54 -1.91
N LEU A 123 6.83 0.71 -2.02
CA LEU A 123 7.22 -0.26 -0.99
C LEU A 123 7.57 0.45 0.33
N ARG A 124 8.34 1.55 0.27
CA ARG A 124 8.60 2.37 1.45
C ARG A 124 7.31 2.93 2.05
N CYS A 125 6.35 3.36 1.24
CA CYS A 125 5.03 3.80 1.71
C CYS A 125 4.29 2.67 2.41
N ALA A 126 4.20 1.49 1.80
CA ALA A 126 3.53 0.32 2.38
C ALA A 126 4.16 -0.10 3.72
N LEU A 127 5.50 -0.04 3.86
CA LEU A 127 6.22 -0.27 5.12
C LEU A 127 5.78 0.68 6.25
N ARG A 128 5.38 1.91 5.92
CA ARG A 128 4.82 2.91 6.85
C ARG A 128 3.29 2.81 7.02
N GLY A 129 2.65 1.86 6.36
CA GLY A 129 1.18 1.76 6.32
C GLY A 129 0.52 2.82 5.44
N GLU A 130 1.23 3.39 4.47
CA GLU A 130 0.69 4.34 3.49
C GLU A 130 0.29 3.60 2.20
N VAL A 131 -0.92 3.85 1.69
CA VAL A 131 -1.52 3.15 0.55
C VAL A 131 -2.28 4.09 -0.39
N VAL A 132 -2.60 3.59 -1.58
CA VAL A 132 -3.53 4.27 -2.49
C VAL A 132 -4.96 4.27 -1.92
N PRO A 133 -5.77 5.31 -2.22
CA PRO A 133 -7.12 5.44 -1.65
C PRO A 133 -8.03 4.23 -1.89
N GLN A 134 -7.90 3.59 -3.05
CA GLN A 134 -8.69 2.41 -3.42
C GLN A 134 -8.36 1.20 -2.53
N PHE A 135 -7.10 1.07 -2.10
CA PHE A 135 -6.71 0.02 -1.17
C PHE A 135 -7.25 0.30 0.23
N ALA A 136 -7.14 1.54 0.71
CA ALA A 136 -7.76 1.95 1.98
C ALA A 136 -9.27 1.70 1.98
N ALA A 137 -9.97 2.02 0.89
CA ALA A 137 -11.39 1.76 0.73
C ALA A 137 -11.73 0.26 0.74
N LEU A 138 -10.91 -0.57 0.08
CA LEU A 138 -11.06 -2.03 0.16
C LEU A 138 -10.91 -2.52 1.60
N VAL A 139 -9.86 -2.09 2.30
CA VAL A 139 -9.62 -2.46 3.70
C VAL A 139 -10.81 -2.07 4.57
N THR A 140 -11.35 -0.86 4.43
CA THR A 140 -12.57 -0.44 5.16
C THR A 140 -13.78 -1.32 4.84
N ALA A 141 -13.92 -1.75 3.58
CA ALA A 141 -15.07 -2.52 3.12
C ALA A 141 -15.01 -4.02 3.43
N LEU A 142 -13.86 -4.58 3.83
CA LEU A 142 -13.72 -6.03 4.09
C LEU A 142 -14.78 -6.53 5.07
N GLY A 143 -15.44 -7.64 4.73
CA GLY A 143 -16.50 -8.25 5.55
C GLY A 143 -17.84 -7.52 5.48
N THR A 144 -18.02 -6.56 4.57
CA THR A 144 -19.27 -5.84 4.35
C THR A 144 -19.80 -6.06 2.94
N ALA A 145 -21.06 -5.70 2.68
CA ALA A 145 -21.65 -5.75 1.34
C ALA A 145 -20.97 -4.83 0.31
N ALA A 146 -20.17 -3.86 0.75
CA ALA A 146 -19.44 -2.93 -0.12
C ALA A 146 -18.12 -3.53 -0.67
N GLU A 147 -17.65 -4.65 -0.11
CA GLU A 147 -16.34 -5.25 -0.47
C GLU A 147 -16.19 -5.53 -1.98
N PRO A 148 -17.18 -6.11 -2.70
CA PRO A 148 -17.00 -6.41 -4.12
C PRO A 148 -16.79 -5.16 -4.98
N ALA A 149 -17.49 -4.07 -4.65
CA ALA A 149 -17.36 -2.80 -5.36
C ALA A 149 -16.00 -2.14 -5.08
N ALA A 150 -15.56 -2.13 -3.82
CA ALA A 150 -14.25 -1.61 -3.44
C ALA A 150 -13.11 -2.41 -4.09
N ARG A 151 -13.24 -3.74 -4.15
CA ARG A 151 -12.29 -4.63 -4.84
C ARG A 151 -12.25 -4.32 -6.33
N ALA A 152 -13.40 -4.17 -6.99
CA ALA A 152 -13.46 -3.82 -8.41
C ALA A 152 -12.76 -2.47 -8.69
N ALA A 153 -12.98 -1.47 -7.84
CA ALA A 153 -12.32 -0.17 -7.94
C ALA A 153 -10.80 -0.27 -7.77
N LEU A 154 -10.31 -1.10 -6.84
CA LEU A 154 -8.88 -1.34 -6.70
C LEU A 154 -8.30 -2.09 -7.91
N THR A 155 -8.97 -3.12 -8.42
CA THR A 155 -8.48 -3.89 -9.58
C THR A 155 -8.41 -3.05 -10.86
N ALA A 156 -9.16 -1.94 -10.94
CA ALA A 156 -9.06 -0.98 -12.04
C ALA A 156 -7.81 -0.06 -11.95
N VAL A 157 -7.03 -0.15 -10.87
CA VAL A 157 -5.78 0.61 -10.70
C VAL A 157 -4.63 -0.08 -11.44
N GLY A 158 -4.08 0.61 -12.44
CA GLY A 158 -3.01 0.05 -13.27
C GLY A 158 -3.49 -1.11 -14.14
N HIS A 159 -2.56 -1.74 -14.86
CA HIS A 159 -2.90 -2.90 -15.69
C HIS A 159 -3.08 -4.16 -14.83
N THR A 160 -2.11 -4.45 -13.97
CA THR A 160 -2.08 -5.64 -13.08
C THR A 160 -1.91 -5.28 -11.60
N SER A 161 -1.52 -4.04 -11.29
CA SER A 161 -1.15 -3.61 -9.94
C SER A 161 -2.29 -3.73 -8.93
N GLY A 162 -3.49 -3.32 -9.29
CA GLY A 162 -4.69 -3.48 -8.47
C GLY A 162 -4.93 -4.94 -8.06
N THR A 163 -4.90 -5.85 -9.03
CA THR A 163 -5.08 -7.29 -8.81
C THR A 163 -3.95 -7.88 -7.95
N ALA A 164 -2.71 -7.47 -8.19
CA ALA A 164 -1.55 -7.90 -7.41
C ALA A 164 -1.63 -7.43 -5.94
N MET A 165 -2.06 -6.19 -5.69
CA MET A 165 -2.31 -5.69 -4.33
C MET A 165 -3.42 -6.46 -3.62
N VAL A 166 -4.55 -6.74 -4.29
CA VAL A 166 -5.63 -7.59 -3.75
C VAL A 166 -5.11 -8.96 -3.37
N HIS A 167 -4.27 -9.55 -4.21
CA HIS A 167 -3.66 -10.85 -3.97
C HIS A 167 -2.71 -10.83 -2.76
N GLY A 168 -1.83 -9.84 -2.66
CA GLY A 168 -0.96 -9.65 -1.50
C GLY A 168 -1.74 -9.50 -0.19
N ALA A 169 -2.83 -8.73 -0.21
CA ALA A 169 -3.74 -8.63 0.93
C ALA A 169 -4.40 -9.98 1.28
N ALA A 170 -4.79 -10.79 0.29
CA ALA A 170 -5.33 -12.12 0.54
C ALA A 170 -4.32 -13.08 1.20
N LEU A 171 -3.04 -13.00 0.81
CA LEU A 171 -1.96 -13.77 1.44
C LEU A 171 -1.75 -13.32 2.89
N ALA A 172 -1.72 -12.02 3.15
CA ALA A 172 -1.59 -11.48 4.51
C ALA A 172 -2.77 -11.89 5.40
N LEU A 173 -4.00 -11.83 4.87
CA LEU A 173 -5.18 -12.25 5.61
C LEU A 173 -5.09 -13.74 6.00
N SER A 174 -4.58 -14.58 5.11
CA SER A 174 -4.38 -16.01 5.39
C SER A 174 -3.33 -16.24 6.48
N ALA A 175 -2.19 -15.55 6.42
CA ALA A 175 -1.13 -15.65 7.43
C ALA A 175 -1.60 -15.20 8.82
N LEU A 176 -2.28 -14.06 8.90
CA LEU A 176 -2.81 -13.50 10.15
C LEU A 176 -3.86 -14.40 10.82
N HIS A 177 -4.59 -15.21 10.04
CA HIS A 177 -5.48 -16.25 10.60
C HIS A 177 -4.72 -17.41 11.21
N THR A 178 -3.66 -17.87 10.55
CA THR A 178 -2.81 -18.95 11.09
C THR A 178 -2.14 -18.53 12.39
N GLU A 179 -1.82 -17.25 12.54
CA GLU A 179 -1.21 -16.66 13.74
C GLU A 179 -2.21 -16.28 14.84
N GLY A 180 -3.53 -16.44 14.61
CA GLY A 180 -4.57 -16.17 15.61
C GLY A 180 -4.91 -14.69 15.84
N VAL A 181 -4.48 -13.79 14.94
CA VAL A 181 -4.67 -12.33 15.06
C VAL A 181 -5.98 -11.84 14.41
N ALA A 182 -6.74 -12.74 13.77
CA ALA A 182 -8.03 -12.41 13.15
C ALA A 182 -9.18 -13.28 13.69
N ALA A 183 -10.35 -12.65 13.84
CA ALA A 183 -11.51 -13.18 14.58
C ALA A 183 -12.63 -13.62 13.65
#